data_AF-A0A959YQF9-F1
#
_entry.id   AF-A0A959YQF9-F1
#
_cell.length_a   1.000
_cell.length_b   1.000
_cell.length_c   1.000
_cell.angle_alpha   90.00
_cell.angle_beta   90.00
_cell.angle_gamma   90.00
#
_symmetry.space_group_name_H-M   'P 1'
#
loop_
_entity.id
_entity.type
_entity.pdbx_description
1 polymer ?
#
loop_
_entity_poly.entity_id
_entity_poly.type
_entity_poly.pdbx_seq_one_letter_code
_entity_poly.pdbx_strand_id
1 'polypeptide(L)'
;MKLIVLICATLFCLDIDAQFHTLTLPKASPEVKIVQQIGVTFIEVNYHSPAVNGRDVWNNPYVIPQNGNPIPWRAGANENTIISFDTDVKIEGQELKAGSYGFHIIPNGHEHTLLLAKPDNLWGSYYLNLITDVVLQVKVKDTVSDFSERLKYEVINQTESTCQLALKWANRMIPFTIEVDLKQTTIEKLRYQLNGENTYQWEAWNDAALWCLHNNTNLEEALTWVNRSINGGFGGFAAHPSFINLSTKLEILDALAREEEFNNTIKILNEIRYSASEAHHMVVTLIKLKQDKAAINLLNQAIKKNEKDWGMRLYQGIAHYYLGKKSASTSALKQCAKICPEGFKPRLEMIKQQIIKDEYQFPQRKS
;
A
#
# COMPACT_ATOMS: atom_id res chain seq x y z
N MET A 1 -62.03 -40.08 -48.24
CA MET A 1 -60.75 -39.77 -47.59
C MET A 1 -59.70 -39.50 -48.66
N LYS A 2 -59.55 -38.24 -49.09
CA LYS A 2 -58.45 -37.77 -49.95
C LYS A 2 -58.08 -36.36 -49.47
N LEU A 3 -56.84 -36.23 -49.02
CA LEU A 3 -56.25 -35.10 -48.32
C LEU A 3 -55.88 -34.01 -49.35
N ILE A 4 -56.38 -32.79 -49.17
CA ILE A 4 -55.93 -31.60 -49.93
C ILE A 4 -54.89 -30.90 -49.06
N VAL A 5 -53.63 -30.88 -49.52
CA VAL A 5 -52.54 -30.15 -48.87
C VAL A 5 -52.42 -28.78 -49.54
N LEU A 6 -52.75 -27.75 -48.77
CA LEU A 6 -52.55 -26.33 -49.07
C LEU A 6 -51.13 -25.97 -48.59
N ILE A 7 -50.22 -25.58 -49.49
CA ILE A 7 -48.89 -25.05 -49.11
C ILE A 7 -48.92 -23.54 -49.28
N CYS A 8 -48.89 -22.85 -48.14
CA CYS A 8 -48.76 -21.40 -48.01
C CYS A 8 -47.44 -20.90 -48.61
N ALA A 9 -47.52 -19.88 -49.47
CA ALA A 9 -46.39 -19.06 -49.87
C ALA A 9 -45.96 -18.18 -48.69
N THR A 10 -44.81 -18.47 -48.11
CA THR A 10 -44.15 -17.62 -47.11
C THR A 10 -43.58 -16.37 -47.77
N LEU A 11 -44.16 -15.22 -47.46
CA LEU A 11 -43.50 -13.92 -47.70
C LEU A 11 -42.23 -13.85 -46.84
N PHE A 12 -41.07 -13.84 -47.48
CA PHE A 12 -39.82 -13.37 -46.89
C PHE A 12 -39.92 -11.85 -46.70
N CYS A 13 -40.15 -11.39 -45.46
CA CYS A 13 -39.77 -10.04 -45.07
C CYS A 13 -38.24 -9.99 -45.10
N LEU A 14 -37.69 -9.21 -46.03
CA LEU A 14 -36.31 -8.76 -45.94
C LEU A 14 -36.28 -7.69 -44.86
N ASP A 15 -35.66 -8.01 -43.72
CA ASP A 15 -35.24 -6.99 -42.76
C ASP A 15 -34.19 -6.11 -43.46
N ILE A 16 -34.59 -4.90 -43.84
CA ILE A 16 -33.67 -3.86 -44.27
C ILE A 16 -33.02 -3.35 -42.99
N ASP A 17 -31.88 -3.93 -42.62
CA ASP A 17 -30.97 -3.33 -41.66
C ASP A 17 -30.53 -1.98 -42.23
N ALA A 18 -31.20 -0.91 -41.79
CA ALA A 18 -30.71 0.44 -41.98
C ALA A 18 -29.35 0.55 -41.28
N GLN A 19 -28.27 0.51 -42.07
CA GLN A 19 -26.92 0.79 -41.60
C GLN A 19 -26.86 2.26 -41.17
N PHE A 20 -27.19 2.54 -39.92
CA PHE A 20 -26.77 3.77 -39.28
C PHE A 20 -25.24 3.73 -39.20
N HIS A 21 -24.57 4.65 -39.88
CA HIS A 21 -23.15 4.86 -39.74
C HIS A 21 -22.83 5.22 -38.28
N THR A 22 -22.26 4.29 -37.51
CA THR A 22 -21.74 4.53 -36.16
C THR A 22 -20.36 5.17 -36.23
N LEU A 23 -20.27 6.36 -36.83
CA LEU A 23 -19.02 7.12 -36.88
C LEU A 23 -18.66 7.61 -35.47
N THR A 24 -17.47 7.24 -34.99
CA THR A 24 -16.89 7.83 -33.77
C THR A 24 -16.33 9.21 -34.11
N LEU A 25 -17.04 10.26 -33.74
CA LEU A 25 -16.63 11.65 -33.97
C LEU A 25 -15.90 12.23 -32.74
N PRO A 26 -14.96 13.17 -32.93
CA PRO A 26 -14.34 13.88 -31.82
C PRO A 26 -15.39 14.57 -30.93
N LYS A 27 -15.38 14.28 -29.63
CA LYS A 27 -16.23 14.97 -28.64
C LYS A 27 -15.61 16.33 -28.30
N ALA A 28 -16.44 17.38 -28.19
CA ALA A 28 -15.99 18.70 -27.73
C ALA A 28 -15.33 18.65 -26.34
N SER A 29 -15.87 17.79 -25.48
CA SER A 29 -15.32 17.45 -24.17
C SER A 29 -14.98 15.94 -24.16
N PRO A 30 -13.73 15.55 -24.48
CA PRO A 30 -13.30 14.18 -24.42
C PRO A 30 -13.33 13.69 -22.98
N GLU A 31 -13.57 12.39 -22.85
CA GLU A 31 -13.49 11.67 -21.57
C GLU A 31 -12.03 11.52 -21.15
N VAL A 32 -11.78 11.65 -19.85
CA VAL A 32 -10.46 11.49 -19.24
C VAL A 32 -10.63 10.67 -17.97
N LYS A 33 -9.74 9.69 -17.80
CA LYS A 33 -9.63 8.87 -16.61
C LYS A 33 -8.24 9.02 -16.01
N ILE A 34 -8.17 9.37 -14.73
CA ILE A 34 -6.94 9.32 -13.94
C ILE A 34 -7.04 8.23 -12.89
N VAL A 35 -5.95 7.52 -12.65
CA VAL A 35 -5.84 6.51 -11.59
C VAL A 35 -4.55 6.80 -10.84
N GLN A 36 -4.66 6.94 -9.52
CA GLN A 36 -3.53 7.21 -8.64
C GLN A 36 -3.62 6.32 -7.40
N GLN A 37 -2.49 5.77 -6.97
CA GLN A 37 -2.41 4.97 -5.74
C GLN A 37 -1.76 5.76 -4.61
N ILE A 38 -2.32 5.66 -3.40
CA ILE A 38 -1.78 6.19 -2.14
C ILE A 38 -1.89 5.09 -1.07
N GLY A 39 -0.75 4.70 -0.50
CA GLY A 39 -0.69 3.46 0.28
C GLY A 39 -1.18 2.27 -0.57
N VAL A 40 -2.23 1.60 -0.10
CA VAL A 40 -2.91 0.52 -0.84
C VAL A 40 -4.23 0.96 -1.50
N THR A 41 -4.55 2.25 -1.43
CA THR A 41 -5.81 2.85 -1.90
C THR A 41 -5.66 3.36 -3.32
N PHE A 42 -6.56 2.98 -4.22
CA PHE A 42 -6.71 3.54 -5.54
C PHE A 42 -7.75 4.66 -5.54
N ILE A 43 -7.35 5.82 -6.07
CA ILE A 43 -8.21 6.95 -6.39
C ILE A 43 -8.38 6.97 -7.90
N GLU A 44 -9.62 6.85 -8.36
CA GLU A 44 -9.98 7.00 -9.76
C GLU A 44 -10.85 8.24 -9.94
N VAL A 45 -10.55 9.05 -10.97
CA VAL A 45 -11.44 10.15 -11.39
C VAL A 45 -11.75 9.98 -12.86
N ASN A 46 -13.03 9.82 -13.17
CA ASN A 46 -13.56 9.83 -14.53
C ASN A 46 -14.34 11.12 -14.76
N TYR A 47 -13.99 11.87 -15.78
CA TYR A 47 -14.62 13.15 -16.11
C TYR A 47 -14.54 13.45 -17.60
N HIS A 48 -15.41 14.35 -18.07
CA HIS A 48 -15.22 14.98 -19.37
C HIS A 48 -14.56 16.34 -19.21
N SER A 49 -13.55 16.59 -20.03
CA SER A 49 -12.68 17.76 -19.95
C SER A 49 -13.19 18.89 -20.88
N PRO A 50 -14.00 19.88 -20.46
CA PRO A 50 -14.37 21.01 -21.31
C PRO A 50 -13.20 21.98 -21.55
N ALA A 51 -13.24 22.69 -22.68
CA ALA A 51 -12.28 23.76 -22.99
C ALA A 51 -12.80 25.14 -22.59
N VAL A 52 -11.92 26.10 -22.31
CA VAL A 52 -12.28 27.50 -22.04
C VAL A 52 -12.93 28.13 -23.27
N ASN A 53 -12.34 27.93 -24.46
CA ASN A 53 -12.84 28.44 -25.73
C ASN A 53 -13.13 29.95 -25.71
N GLY A 54 -12.23 30.74 -25.12
CA GLY A 54 -12.35 32.19 -25.03
C GLY A 54 -13.44 32.72 -24.09
N ARG A 55 -14.13 31.84 -23.34
CA ARG A 55 -15.16 32.22 -22.36
C ARG A 55 -14.55 32.54 -21.02
N ASP A 56 -15.14 33.50 -20.31
CA ASP A 56 -14.87 33.67 -18.87
C ASP A 56 -15.64 32.61 -18.08
N VAL A 57 -15.07 31.41 -17.96
CA VAL A 57 -15.77 30.24 -17.40
C VAL A 57 -16.18 30.43 -15.93
N TRP A 58 -15.42 31.20 -15.15
CA TRP A 58 -15.65 31.40 -13.72
C TRP A 58 -16.76 32.41 -13.42
N ASN A 59 -16.95 33.39 -14.31
CA ASN A 59 -18.01 34.40 -14.17
C ASN A 59 -19.23 34.12 -15.06
N ASN A 60 -19.23 33.03 -15.85
CA ASN A 60 -20.34 32.68 -16.73
C ASN A 60 -21.27 31.63 -16.09
N PRO A 61 -22.49 32.00 -15.65
CA PRO A 61 -23.41 31.08 -14.98
C PRO A 61 -23.95 29.97 -15.89
N TYR A 62 -23.83 30.10 -17.21
CA TYR A 62 -24.19 29.05 -18.17
C TYR A 62 -23.10 27.99 -18.33
N VAL A 63 -21.89 28.26 -17.82
CA VAL A 63 -20.76 27.32 -17.81
C VAL A 63 -20.59 26.72 -16.43
N ILE A 64 -20.50 27.58 -15.41
CA ILE A 64 -20.39 27.21 -14.01
C ILE A 64 -21.57 27.85 -13.26
N PRO A 65 -22.61 27.07 -12.91
CA PRO A 65 -23.70 27.55 -12.07
C PRO A 65 -23.18 28.16 -10.76
N GLN A 66 -23.75 29.28 -10.35
CA GLN A 66 -23.32 30.01 -9.15
C GLN A 66 -24.28 29.75 -7.99
N ASN A 67 -23.74 29.58 -6.78
CA ASN A 67 -24.51 29.36 -5.56
C ASN A 67 -25.50 28.18 -5.66
N GLY A 68 -25.22 27.21 -6.55
CA GLY A 68 -26.08 26.04 -6.75
C GLY A 68 -27.39 26.36 -7.46
N ASN A 69 -27.49 27.50 -8.14
CA ASN A 69 -28.70 27.95 -8.85
C ASN A 69 -28.49 27.91 -10.38
N PRO A 70 -29.33 27.21 -11.15
CA PRO A 70 -30.46 26.37 -10.71
C PRO A 70 -30.06 25.02 -10.12
N ILE A 71 -28.80 24.61 -10.31
CA ILE A 71 -28.26 23.31 -9.87
C ILE A 71 -26.79 23.46 -9.49
N PRO A 72 -26.21 22.51 -8.72
CA PRO A 72 -24.77 22.41 -8.56
C PRO A 72 -24.04 22.22 -9.90
N TRP A 73 -22.76 22.56 -9.93
CA TRP A 73 -21.89 22.29 -11.06
C TRP A 73 -21.42 20.84 -11.05
N ARG A 74 -21.53 20.15 -12.20
CA ARG A 74 -21.03 18.77 -12.39
C ARG A 74 -19.50 18.62 -12.43
N ALA A 75 -18.78 19.73 -12.24
CA ALA A 75 -17.32 19.80 -12.21
C ALA A 75 -16.63 19.18 -13.44
N GLY A 76 -17.28 19.29 -14.60
CA GLY A 76 -16.92 18.62 -15.84
C GLY A 76 -17.94 18.95 -16.93
N ALA A 77 -18.07 18.08 -17.93
CA ALA A 77 -19.09 18.18 -18.99
C ALA A 77 -19.81 16.84 -19.19
N ASN A 78 -20.91 16.84 -19.95
CA ASN A 78 -21.72 15.65 -20.25
C ASN A 78 -22.20 14.95 -18.95
N GLU A 79 -21.83 13.71 -18.68
CA GLU A 79 -22.09 12.99 -17.43
C GLU A 79 -21.44 13.70 -16.21
N ASN A 80 -21.87 13.35 -15.00
CA ASN A 80 -21.20 13.88 -13.80
C ASN A 80 -19.77 13.34 -13.70
N THR A 81 -18.89 14.13 -13.08
CA THR A 81 -17.57 13.63 -12.70
C THR A 81 -17.75 12.52 -11.66
N ILE A 82 -17.03 11.42 -11.79
CA ILE A 82 -17.04 10.31 -10.85
C ILE A 82 -15.69 10.28 -10.14
N ILE A 83 -15.71 10.22 -8.81
CA ILE A 83 -14.53 9.96 -7.99
C ILE A 83 -14.76 8.64 -7.24
N SER A 84 -13.83 7.70 -7.37
CA SER A 84 -13.94 6.37 -6.78
C SER A 84 -12.73 6.04 -5.90
N PHE A 85 -13.01 5.31 -4.83
CA PHE A 85 -12.04 4.82 -3.85
C PHE A 85 -12.27 3.34 -3.58
N ASP A 86 -11.21 2.52 -3.61
CA ASP A 86 -11.32 1.07 -3.30
C ASP A 86 -11.16 0.75 -1.80
N THR A 87 -10.79 1.74 -0.99
CA THR A 87 -10.82 1.68 0.48
C THR A 87 -11.48 2.92 1.06
N ASP A 88 -11.78 2.89 2.36
CA ASP A 88 -12.25 4.08 3.08
C ASP A 88 -11.17 5.18 3.05
N VAL A 89 -11.62 6.43 2.99
CA VAL A 89 -10.77 7.64 2.94
C VAL A 89 -11.32 8.73 3.85
N LYS A 90 -10.56 9.80 4.04
CA LYS A 90 -11.06 11.07 4.54
C LYS A 90 -10.89 12.15 3.48
N ILE A 91 -11.91 12.97 3.28
CA ILE A 91 -11.85 14.15 2.42
C ILE A 91 -11.96 15.37 3.32
N GLU A 92 -10.95 16.23 3.32
CA GLU A 92 -10.88 17.41 4.21
C GLU A 92 -11.16 17.04 5.69
N GLY A 93 -10.58 15.92 6.14
CA GLY A 93 -10.73 15.39 7.49
C GLY A 93 -12.05 14.66 7.79
N GLN A 94 -13.01 14.64 6.85
CA GLN A 94 -14.30 13.94 7.03
C GLN A 94 -14.28 12.54 6.41
N GLU A 95 -14.80 11.55 7.14
CA GLU A 95 -14.81 10.15 6.69
C GLU A 95 -15.72 9.92 5.48
N LEU A 96 -15.22 9.12 4.53
CA LEU A 96 -15.97 8.64 3.39
C LEU A 96 -15.65 7.16 3.17
N LYS A 97 -16.69 6.35 3.02
CA LYS A 97 -16.54 4.92 2.76
C LYS A 97 -15.99 4.65 1.35
N ALA A 98 -15.41 3.48 1.16
CA ALA A 98 -15.07 2.99 -0.18
C ALA A 98 -16.30 3.01 -1.10
N GLY A 99 -16.10 3.33 -2.37
CA GLY A 99 -17.16 3.39 -3.37
C GLY A 99 -16.91 4.39 -4.48
N SER A 100 -17.85 4.45 -5.41
CA SER A 100 -17.92 5.46 -6.47
C SER A 100 -18.91 6.54 -6.11
N TYR A 101 -18.55 7.79 -6.40
CA TYR A 101 -19.33 8.96 -6.03
C TYR A 101 -19.44 9.94 -7.18
N GLY A 102 -20.66 10.40 -7.45
CA GLY A 102 -20.89 11.58 -8.27
C GLY A 102 -20.32 12.81 -7.58
N PHE A 103 -19.41 13.51 -8.26
CA PHE A 103 -18.74 14.71 -7.76
C PHE A 103 -19.37 15.98 -8.33
N HIS A 104 -19.75 16.88 -7.43
CA HIS A 104 -20.37 18.15 -7.76
C HIS A 104 -19.79 19.27 -6.91
N ILE A 105 -19.90 20.50 -7.39
CA ILE A 105 -19.40 21.70 -6.71
C ILE A 105 -20.52 22.74 -6.68
N ILE A 106 -20.70 23.39 -5.53
CA ILE A 106 -21.47 24.64 -5.39
C ILE A 106 -20.46 25.78 -5.20
N PRO A 107 -20.22 26.60 -6.23
CA PRO A 107 -19.36 27.78 -6.12
C PRO A 107 -20.02 28.88 -5.30
N ASN A 108 -19.24 29.51 -4.42
CA ASN A 108 -19.60 30.67 -3.62
C ASN A 108 -18.41 31.64 -3.54
N GLY A 109 -18.12 32.32 -4.65
CA GLY A 109 -16.93 33.15 -4.79
C GLY A 109 -15.65 32.31 -4.79
N HIS A 110 -14.76 32.56 -3.82
CA HIS A 110 -13.51 31.81 -3.63
C HIS A 110 -13.63 30.66 -2.62
N GLU A 111 -14.81 30.46 -2.06
CA GLU A 111 -15.15 29.27 -1.29
C GLU A 111 -16.07 28.38 -2.13
N HIS A 112 -15.77 27.09 -2.15
CA HIS A 112 -16.51 26.09 -2.91
C HIS A 112 -16.98 25.01 -1.96
N THR A 113 -18.23 24.61 -2.09
CA THR A 113 -18.76 23.44 -1.40
C THR A 113 -18.66 22.25 -2.35
N LEU A 114 -17.82 21.29 -2.00
CA LEU A 114 -17.72 20.01 -2.70
C LEU A 114 -18.81 19.07 -2.20
N LEU A 115 -19.36 18.29 -3.12
CA LEU A 115 -20.42 17.32 -2.86
C LEU A 115 -20.02 15.97 -3.45
N LEU A 116 -20.04 14.93 -2.60
CA LEU A 116 -19.96 13.53 -3.06
C LEU A 116 -21.34 12.90 -2.88
N ALA A 117 -21.90 12.41 -3.97
CA ALA A 117 -23.23 11.84 -4.04
C ALA A 117 -23.20 10.36 -4.44
N LYS A 118 -24.15 9.55 -3.95
CA LYS A 118 -24.24 8.12 -4.27
C LYS A 118 -24.56 7.83 -5.74
N PRO A 119 -25.45 8.57 -6.42
CA PRO A 119 -25.64 8.40 -7.87
C PRO A 119 -24.39 8.86 -8.64
N ASP A 120 -23.71 7.91 -9.28
CA ASP A 120 -22.50 8.12 -10.07
C ASP A 120 -22.76 8.03 -11.59
N ASN A 121 -24.02 7.91 -12.00
CA ASN A 121 -24.43 7.70 -13.39
C ASN A 121 -25.37 8.81 -13.90
N LEU A 122 -25.33 9.99 -13.27
CA LEU A 122 -26.23 11.09 -13.61
C LEU A 122 -25.74 11.82 -14.87
N TRP A 123 -26.69 12.28 -15.69
CA TRP A 123 -26.41 13.25 -16.74
C TRP A 123 -26.15 14.64 -16.13
N GLY A 124 -24.99 14.79 -15.49
CA GLY A 124 -24.64 15.96 -14.68
C GLY A 124 -25.42 16.10 -13.41
N SER A 125 -25.99 17.29 -13.15
CA SER A 125 -26.56 17.66 -11.84
C SER A 125 -28.06 17.93 -11.86
N TYR A 126 -28.74 17.70 -12.99
CA TYR A 126 -30.16 18.04 -13.14
C TYR A 126 -31.09 17.24 -12.21
N TYR A 127 -30.69 16.00 -11.90
CA TYR A 127 -31.47 15.06 -11.09
C TYR A 127 -30.88 14.81 -9.71
N LEU A 128 -29.85 15.57 -9.33
CA LEU A 128 -29.20 15.42 -8.03
C LEU A 128 -30.11 15.97 -6.93
N ASN A 129 -30.50 15.13 -5.99
CA ASN A 129 -31.18 15.54 -4.77
C ASN A 129 -30.16 15.76 -3.64
N LEU A 130 -29.97 17.03 -3.27
CA LEU A 130 -29.00 17.42 -2.23
C LEU A 130 -29.26 16.81 -0.84
N ILE A 131 -30.50 16.39 -0.55
CA ILE A 131 -30.87 15.85 0.77
C ILE A 131 -30.70 14.33 0.82
N THR A 132 -31.06 13.62 -0.25
CA THR A 132 -31.05 12.14 -0.25
C THR A 132 -29.80 11.53 -0.85
N ASP A 133 -29.14 12.24 -1.76
CA ASP A 133 -28.09 11.64 -2.59
C ASP A 133 -26.69 11.99 -2.10
N VAL A 134 -26.52 13.20 -1.55
CA VAL A 134 -25.24 13.71 -1.06
C VAL A 134 -24.90 13.04 0.27
N VAL A 135 -23.78 12.33 0.30
CA VAL A 135 -23.28 11.65 1.51
C VAL A 135 -22.13 12.40 2.18
N LEU A 136 -21.50 13.33 1.47
CA LEU A 136 -20.45 14.16 2.03
C LEU A 136 -20.48 15.56 1.43
N GLN A 137 -20.33 16.55 2.30
CA GLN A 137 -20.26 17.95 1.95
C GLN A 137 -19.09 18.62 2.69
N VAL A 138 -18.13 19.14 1.93
CA VAL A 138 -16.94 19.82 2.48
C VAL A 138 -16.75 21.18 1.84
N LYS A 139 -16.23 22.14 2.59
CA LYS A 139 -15.92 23.48 2.08
C LYS A 139 -14.43 23.63 1.87
N VAL A 140 -14.04 24.13 0.71
CA VAL A 140 -12.64 24.37 0.33
C VAL A 140 -12.49 25.74 -0.31
N LYS A 141 -11.26 26.23 -0.40
CA LYS A 141 -10.94 27.47 -1.12
C LYS A 141 -10.19 27.17 -2.39
N ASP A 142 -10.46 27.95 -3.42
CA ASP A 142 -9.66 27.90 -4.64
C ASP A 142 -8.40 28.77 -4.53
N THR A 143 -7.48 28.53 -5.44
CA THR A 143 -6.24 29.26 -5.59
C THR A 143 -6.06 29.71 -7.04
N VAL A 144 -5.16 30.68 -7.26
CA VAL A 144 -4.72 31.05 -8.61
C VAL A 144 -3.80 29.96 -9.14
N SER A 145 -3.93 29.66 -10.42
CA SER A 145 -3.10 28.67 -11.11
C SER A 145 -2.69 29.17 -12.50
N ASP A 146 -1.64 28.58 -13.08
CA ASP A 146 -1.31 28.83 -14.48
C ASP A 146 -2.48 28.48 -15.39
N PHE A 147 -2.62 29.20 -16.50
CA PHE A 147 -3.73 29.01 -17.42
C PHE A 147 -3.82 27.58 -17.97
N SER A 148 -4.98 26.96 -17.80
CA SER A 148 -5.33 25.64 -18.36
C SER A 148 -6.50 25.79 -19.32
N GLU A 149 -6.23 25.63 -20.62
CA GLU A 149 -7.28 25.70 -21.65
C GLU A 149 -8.34 24.62 -21.45
N ARG A 150 -7.98 23.46 -20.94
CA ARG A 150 -8.92 22.39 -20.61
C ARG A 150 -9.07 22.22 -19.12
N LEU A 151 -10.27 21.86 -18.67
CA LEU A 151 -10.47 21.38 -17.31
C LEU A 151 -9.72 20.07 -17.13
N LYS A 152 -8.94 19.96 -16.06
CA LYS A 152 -8.24 18.73 -15.71
C LYS A 152 -8.23 18.51 -14.20
N TYR A 153 -8.09 17.25 -13.82
CA TYR A 153 -7.84 16.85 -12.45
C TYR A 153 -6.38 16.40 -12.31
N GLU A 154 -5.71 16.86 -11.26
CA GLU A 154 -4.32 16.53 -10.97
C GLU A 154 -4.20 16.08 -9.50
N VAL A 155 -3.39 15.04 -9.25
CA VAL A 155 -2.99 14.69 -7.89
C VAL A 155 -1.67 15.38 -7.58
N ILE A 156 -1.65 16.18 -6.51
CA ILE A 156 -0.49 16.97 -6.09
C ILE A 156 -0.20 16.73 -4.60
N ASN A 157 0.99 17.18 -4.15
CA ASN A 157 1.39 17.15 -2.73
C ASN A 157 1.25 15.77 -2.07
N GLN A 158 1.61 14.71 -2.80
CA GLN A 158 1.48 13.32 -2.33
C GLN A 158 2.50 12.99 -1.24
N THR A 159 2.03 12.30 -0.20
CA THR A 159 2.82 11.61 0.81
C THR A 159 2.46 10.11 0.81
N GLU A 160 2.92 9.34 1.80
CA GLU A 160 2.55 7.93 1.94
C GLU A 160 1.06 7.72 2.27
N SER A 161 0.41 8.71 2.90
CA SER A 161 -0.96 8.59 3.41
C SER A 161 -1.88 9.74 3.04
N THR A 162 -1.41 10.75 2.30
CA THR A 162 -2.20 11.91 1.90
C THR A 162 -1.88 12.36 0.48
N CYS A 163 -2.81 13.02 -0.17
CA CYS A 163 -2.58 13.85 -1.34
C CYS A 163 -3.58 15.01 -1.39
N GLN A 164 -3.44 15.86 -2.40
CA GLN A 164 -4.53 16.74 -2.83
C GLN A 164 -4.98 16.38 -4.23
N LEU A 165 -6.29 16.20 -4.41
CA LEU A 165 -6.92 16.17 -5.73
C LEU A 165 -7.31 17.60 -6.11
N ALA A 166 -6.84 18.06 -7.25
CA ALA A 166 -6.99 19.44 -7.69
C ALA A 166 -7.71 19.52 -9.04
N LEU A 167 -8.88 20.15 -9.05
CA LEU A 167 -9.54 20.58 -10.29
C LEU A 167 -8.86 21.86 -10.78
N LYS A 168 -8.32 21.87 -11.99
CA LYS A 168 -7.70 23.04 -12.62
C LYS A 168 -8.43 23.41 -13.91
N TRP A 169 -8.86 24.67 -14.04
CA TRP A 169 -9.47 25.19 -15.27
C TRP A 169 -9.33 26.71 -15.39
N ALA A 170 -9.00 27.19 -16.60
CA ALA A 170 -8.54 28.56 -16.82
C ALA A 170 -7.41 28.89 -15.83
N ASN A 171 -7.51 29.98 -15.09
CA ASN A 171 -6.50 30.48 -14.15
C ASN A 171 -6.79 30.16 -12.67
N ARG A 172 -7.66 29.17 -12.40
CA ARG A 172 -8.02 28.77 -11.03
C ARG A 172 -7.78 27.29 -10.80
N MET A 173 -7.61 26.94 -9.54
CA MET A 173 -7.49 25.57 -9.07
C MET A 173 -8.30 25.40 -7.78
N ILE A 174 -9.06 24.30 -7.67
CA ILE A 174 -9.78 23.90 -6.45
C ILE A 174 -9.09 22.64 -5.92
N PRO A 175 -8.09 22.76 -5.03
CA PRO A 175 -7.47 21.61 -4.38
C PRO A 175 -8.29 21.18 -3.15
N PHE A 176 -8.34 19.88 -2.91
CA PHE A 176 -8.83 19.32 -1.65
C PHE A 176 -8.05 18.07 -1.25
N THR A 177 -7.90 17.89 0.05
CA THR A 177 -7.06 16.88 0.68
C THR A 177 -7.81 15.57 0.78
N ILE A 178 -7.15 14.49 0.35
CA ILE A 178 -7.59 13.12 0.53
C ILE A 178 -6.56 12.45 1.44
N GLU A 179 -7.02 11.84 2.52
CA GLU A 179 -6.20 11.11 3.49
C GLU A 179 -6.65 9.67 3.56
N VAL A 180 -5.71 8.76 3.74
CA VAL A 180 -5.96 7.32 3.93
C VAL A 180 -5.38 6.89 5.27
N ASP A 181 -6.09 6.02 5.99
CA ASP A 181 -5.48 5.33 7.12
C ASP A 181 -4.59 4.22 6.56
N LEU A 182 -3.33 4.56 6.30
CA LEU A 182 -2.35 3.62 5.72
C LEU A 182 -2.29 2.31 6.51
N LYS A 183 -2.40 2.36 7.84
CA LYS A 183 -2.29 1.18 8.67
C LYS A 183 -3.52 0.31 8.57
N GLN A 184 -4.68 0.90 8.82
CA GLN A 184 -5.94 0.17 8.79
C GLN A 184 -6.22 -0.41 7.40
N THR A 185 -6.12 0.40 6.35
CA THR A 185 -6.40 -0.02 4.96
C THR A 185 -5.45 -1.14 4.51
N THR A 186 -4.16 -1.07 4.87
CA THR A 186 -3.21 -2.13 4.54
C THR A 186 -3.56 -3.43 5.29
N ILE A 187 -3.87 -3.37 6.58
CA ILE A 187 -4.25 -4.55 7.36
C ILE A 187 -5.51 -5.21 6.78
N GLU A 188 -6.53 -4.43 6.42
CA GLU A 188 -7.76 -4.92 5.81
C GLU A 188 -7.47 -5.59 4.46
N LYS A 189 -6.61 -4.99 3.63
CA LYS A 189 -6.18 -5.56 2.35
C LYS A 189 -5.41 -6.88 2.55
N LEU A 190 -4.49 -6.93 3.53
CA LEU A 190 -3.74 -8.15 3.87
C LEU A 190 -4.69 -9.27 4.30
N ARG A 191 -5.64 -9.01 5.19
CA ARG A 191 -6.66 -9.99 5.60
C ARG A 191 -7.43 -10.54 4.41
N TYR A 192 -7.86 -9.67 3.50
CA TYR A 192 -8.56 -10.09 2.30
C TYR A 192 -7.67 -10.96 1.40
N GLN A 193 -6.44 -10.52 1.12
CA GLN A 193 -5.51 -11.22 0.23
C GLN A 193 -5.08 -12.57 0.77
N LEU A 194 -4.87 -12.71 2.08
CA LEU A 194 -4.48 -13.96 2.74
C LEU A 194 -5.60 -15.02 2.74
N ASN A 195 -6.84 -14.63 2.45
CA ASN A 195 -7.95 -15.57 2.25
C ASN A 195 -8.01 -16.13 0.81
N GLY A 196 -7.30 -15.51 -0.14
CA GLY A 196 -7.23 -15.94 -1.54
C GLY A 196 -6.08 -16.90 -1.83
N GLU A 197 -5.53 -16.86 -3.04
CA GLU A 197 -4.42 -17.72 -3.48
C GLU A 197 -3.18 -17.64 -2.56
N ASN A 198 -2.95 -16.48 -1.96
CA ASN A 198 -1.86 -16.25 -1.02
C ASN A 198 -1.96 -17.10 0.25
N THR A 199 -3.14 -17.66 0.57
CA THR A 199 -3.33 -18.57 1.71
C THR A 199 -2.41 -19.80 1.63
N TYR A 200 -1.97 -20.15 0.41
CA TYR A 200 -1.14 -21.31 0.11
C TYR A 200 0.37 -21.02 0.10
N GLN A 201 0.78 -19.76 0.30
CA GLN A 201 2.19 -19.34 0.28
C GLN A 201 2.62 -18.90 1.68
N TRP A 202 3.61 -19.58 2.27
CA TRP A 202 4.09 -19.22 3.61
C TRP A 202 4.69 -17.81 3.62
N GLU A 203 5.28 -17.40 2.50
CA GLU A 203 5.88 -16.09 2.26
C GLU A 203 4.86 -14.98 2.51
N ALA A 204 3.65 -15.10 1.94
CA ALA A 204 2.61 -14.09 2.08
C ALA A 204 2.19 -13.88 3.55
N TRP A 205 2.08 -14.97 4.31
CA TRP A 205 1.77 -14.91 5.75
C TRP A 205 2.89 -14.24 6.55
N ASN A 206 4.15 -14.53 6.22
CA ASN A 206 5.29 -13.90 6.89
C ASN A 206 5.45 -12.42 6.49
N ASP A 207 5.24 -12.09 5.22
CA ASP A 207 5.30 -10.71 4.72
C ASP A 207 4.24 -9.83 5.37
N ALA A 208 3.02 -10.35 5.55
CA ALA A 208 1.97 -9.67 6.29
C ALA A 208 2.36 -9.41 7.75
N ALA A 209 2.91 -10.42 8.43
CA ALA A 209 3.38 -10.29 9.80
C ALA A 209 4.54 -9.29 9.92
N LEU A 210 5.48 -9.34 8.98
CA LEU A 210 6.64 -8.46 8.91
C LEU A 210 6.23 -7.01 8.64
N TRP A 211 5.26 -6.79 7.77
CA TRP A 211 4.71 -5.47 7.51
C TRP A 211 4.11 -4.87 8.79
N CYS A 212 3.34 -5.65 9.55
CA CYS A 212 2.80 -5.24 10.85
C CYS A 212 3.90 -4.91 11.87
N LEU A 213 4.95 -5.72 11.93
CA LEU A 213 6.12 -5.50 12.78
C LEU A 213 6.82 -4.17 12.43
N HIS A 214 7.16 -3.95 11.16
CA HIS A 214 7.85 -2.74 10.70
C HIS A 214 7.03 -1.46 10.93
N ASN A 215 5.70 -1.56 10.90
CA ASN A 215 4.79 -0.44 11.12
C ASN A 215 4.30 -0.33 12.56
N ASN A 216 4.81 -1.18 13.46
CA ASN A 216 4.42 -1.28 14.88
C ASN A 216 2.90 -1.23 15.05
N THR A 217 2.19 -2.14 14.38
CA THR A 217 0.73 -2.18 14.38
C THR A 217 0.23 -3.61 14.30
N ASN A 218 -0.94 -3.88 14.90
CA ASN A 218 -1.64 -5.15 14.77
C ASN A 218 -0.79 -6.40 15.11
N LEU A 219 0.09 -6.27 16.11
CA LEU A 219 1.13 -7.26 16.42
C LEU A 219 0.57 -8.62 16.88
N GLU A 220 -0.59 -8.65 17.54
CA GLU A 220 -1.23 -9.90 17.97
C GLU A 220 -1.70 -10.76 16.77
N GLU A 221 -2.28 -10.12 15.76
CA GLU A 221 -2.65 -10.82 14.52
C GLU A 221 -1.42 -11.14 13.68
N ALA A 222 -0.41 -10.26 13.67
CA ALA A 222 0.89 -10.55 13.06
C ALA A 222 1.53 -11.81 13.65
N LEU A 223 1.46 -11.99 14.98
CA LEU A 223 1.89 -13.22 15.66
C LEU A 223 1.10 -14.44 15.16
N THR A 224 -0.20 -14.27 14.93
CA THR A 224 -1.05 -15.33 14.36
C THR A 224 -0.63 -15.67 12.93
N TRP A 225 -0.36 -14.68 12.09
CA TRP A 225 0.09 -14.86 10.71
C TRP A 225 1.47 -15.51 10.61
N VAL A 226 2.45 -15.08 11.40
CA VAL A 226 3.77 -15.73 11.40
C VAL A 226 3.69 -17.17 11.93
N ASN A 227 2.85 -17.44 12.94
CA ASN A 227 2.58 -18.81 13.38
C ASN A 227 1.94 -19.66 12.28
N ARG A 228 1.02 -19.09 11.49
CA ARG A 228 0.42 -19.74 10.32
C ARG A 228 1.43 -20.00 9.20
N SER A 229 2.42 -19.13 9.03
CA SER A 229 3.56 -19.32 8.10
C SER A 229 4.47 -20.49 8.55
N ILE A 230 4.81 -20.54 9.85
CA ILE A 230 5.69 -21.56 10.43
C ILE A 230 5.01 -22.94 10.42
N ASN A 231 3.78 -23.02 10.93
CA ASN A 231 3.09 -24.28 11.20
C ASN A 231 2.27 -24.78 10.01
N GLY A 232 2.06 -23.95 8.99
CA GLY A 232 1.17 -24.26 7.89
C GLY A 232 -0.31 -24.26 8.30
N GLY A 233 -1.17 -24.62 7.35
CA GLY A 233 -2.61 -24.63 7.51
C GLY A 233 -3.10 -25.98 8.02
N PHE A 234 -4.29 -26.37 7.59
CA PHE A 234 -4.82 -27.69 7.88
C PHE A 234 -3.81 -28.79 7.47
N GLY A 235 -3.47 -29.68 8.40
CA GLY A 235 -2.50 -30.77 8.18
C GLY A 235 -1.05 -30.31 7.98
N GLY A 236 -0.69 -29.07 8.30
CA GLY A 236 0.64 -28.52 8.05
C GLY A 236 0.88 -28.09 6.60
N PHE A 237 -0.19 -27.92 5.82
CA PHE A 237 -0.08 -27.47 4.43
C PHE A 237 0.65 -26.12 4.33
N ALA A 238 1.64 -26.03 3.46
CA ALA A 238 2.50 -24.86 3.31
C ALA A 238 3.21 -24.42 4.61
N ALA A 239 3.50 -25.37 5.52
CA ALA A 239 4.34 -25.09 6.67
C ALA A 239 5.79 -24.81 6.23
N HIS A 240 6.39 -23.77 6.79
CA HIS A 240 7.79 -23.46 6.54
C HIS A 240 8.51 -23.02 7.82
N PRO A 241 8.93 -23.96 8.70
CA PRO A 241 9.65 -23.63 9.92
C PRO A 241 11.12 -23.28 9.63
N SER A 242 11.34 -22.09 9.07
CA SER A 242 12.66 -21.56 8.68
C SER A 242 13.15 -20.48 9.64
N PHE A 243 14.45 -20.16 9.58
CA PHE A 243 14.99 -19.05 10.36
C PHE A 243 14.45 -17.69 9.92
N ILE A 244 13.97 -17.54 8.69
CA ILE A 244 13.30 -16.31 8.24
C ILE A 244 12.03 -16.10 9.08
N ASN A 245 11.14 -17.10 9.10
CA ASN A 245 9.87 -16.99 9.83
C ASN A 245 10.06 -16.91 11.35
N LEU A 246 11.04 -17.66 11.88
CA LEU A 246 11.35 -17.62 13.31
C LEU A 246 11.97 -16.27 13.73
N SER A 247 12.70 -15.59 12.84
CA SER A 247 13.24 -14.25 13.13
C SER A 247 12.09 -13.24 13.26
N THR A 248 11.15 -13.22 12.32
CA THR A 248 9.93 -12.41 12.40
C THR A 248 9.16 -12.70 13.70
N LYS A 249 8.98 -13.98 14.04
CA LYS A 249 8.30 -14.39 15.27
C LYS A 249 9.02 -13.88 16.53
N LEU A 250 10.34 -14.04 16.62
CA LEU A 250 11.12 -13.57 17.76
C LEU A 250 11.00 -12.05 17.93
N GLU A 251 11.06 -11.28 16.85
CA GLU A 251 10.93 -9.82 16.89
C GLU A 251 9.51 -9.38 17.30
N ILE A 252 8.46 -10.06 16.81
CA ILE A 252 7.08 -9.81 17.25
C ILE A 252 6.89 -10.17 18.73
N LEU A 253 7.40 -11.31 19.18
CA LEU A 253 7.30 -11.74 20.58
C LEU A 253 8.03 -10.79 21.53
N ASP A 254 9.18 -10.25 21.12
CA ASP A 254 9.88 -9.21 21.88
C ASP A 254 9.06 -7.91 21.96
N ALA A 255 8.47 -7.47 20.84
CA ALA A 255 7.63 -6.29 20.79
C ALA A 255 6.34 -6.43 21.64
N LEU A 256 5.80 -7.65 21.74
CA LEU A 256 4.64 -7.99 22.57
C LEU A 256 5.00 -8.38 24.02
N ALA A 257 6.28 -8.37 24.39
CA ALA A 257 6.78 -8.82 25.69
C ALA A 257 6.33 -10.24 26.09
N ARG A 258 6.30 -11.19 25.14
CA ARG A 258 5.88 -12.59 25.33
C ARG A 258 7.05 -13.52 25.65
N GLU A 259 7.61 -13.38 26.86
CA GLU A 259 8.87 -14.01 27.25
C GLU A 259 8.87 -15.55 27.17
N GLU A 260 7.79 -16.21 27.59
CA GLU A 260 7.71 -17.69 27.57
C GLU A 260 7.78 -18.23 26.13
N GLU A 261 6.92 -17.70 25.26
CA GLU A 261 6.88 -18.06 23.84
C GLU A 261 8.19 -17.71 23.13
N PHE A 262 8.80 -16.58 23.50
CA PHE A 262 10.11 -16.16 22.98
C PHE A 262 11.17 -17.20 23.31
N ASN A 263 11.28 -17.59 24.58
CA ASN A 263 12.26 -18.57 25.05
C ASN A 263 12.03 -19.95 24.44
N ASN A 264 10.76 -20.34 24.23
CA ASN A 264 10.44 -21.59 23.53
C ASN A 264 10.86 -21.53 22.05
N THR A 265 10.67 -20.39 21.39
CA THR A 265 11.10 -20.17 20.00
C THR A 265 12.63 -20.25 19.86
N ILE A 266 13.39 -19.73 20.83
CA ILE A 266 14.85 -19.86 20.87
C ILE A 266 15.32 -21.32 20.96
N LYS A 267 14.60 -22.18 21.71
CA LYS A 267 14.96 -23.60 21.83
C LYS A 267 14.86 -24.33 20.49
N ILE A 268 13.80 -24.05 19.72
CA ILE A 268 13.51 -24.64 18.40
C ILE A 268 14.67 -24.43 17.42
N LEU A 269 15.44 -23.33 17.55
CA LEU A 269 16.56 -23.03 16.66
C LEU A 269 17.62 -24.15 16.59
N ASN A 270 17.73 -24.98 17.63
CA ASN A 270 18.69 -26.11 17.66
C ASN A 270 18.18 -27.36 16.95
N GLU A 271 16.89 -27.43 16.62
CA GLU A 271 16.23 -28.63 16.10
C GLU A 271 16.00 -28.57 14.59
N ILE A 272 15.96 -27.36 14.02
CA ILE A 272 15.66 -27.15 12.61
C ILE A 272 16.92 -27.07 11.75
N ARG A 273 16.77 -27.47 10.48
CA ARG A 273 17.81 -27.34 9.46
C ARG A 273 17.80 -25.92 8.90
N TYR A 274 18.98 -25.42 8.52
CA TYR A 274 19.16 -24.09 7.97
C TYR A 274 20.31 -24.05 6.97
N SER A 275 20.23 -23.12 6.03
CA SER A 275 21.32 -22.71 5.15
C SER A 275 22.29 -21.75 5.84
N ALA A 276 23.46 -21.51 5.24
CA ALA A 276 24.41 -20.52 5.75
C ALA A 276 23.80 -19.10 5.76
N SER A 277 23.04 -18.75 4.73
CA SER A 277 22.35 -17.44 4.62
C SER A 277 21.33 -17.25 5.73
N GLU A 278 20.53 -18.28 6.01
CA GLU A 278 19.57 -18.27 7.11
C GLU A 278 20.27 -18.13 8.47
N ALA A 279 21.38 -18.83 8.68
CA ALA A 279 22.15 -18.71 9.92
C ALA A 279 22.65 -17.27 10.14
N HIS A 280 23.13 -16.60 9.08
CA HIS A 280 23.48 -15.18 9.17
C HIS A 280 22.31 -14.31 9.60
N HIS A 281 21.18 -14.46 8.93
CA HIS A 281 19.97 -13.69 9.22
C HIS A 281 19.56 -13.85 10.69
N MET A 282 19.44 -15.10 11.16
CA MET A 282 19.06 -15.40 12.54
C MET A 282 20.08 -14.85 13.55
N VAL A 283 21.38 -14.99 13.30
CA VAL A 283 22.42 -14.45 14.20
C VAL A 283 22.30 -12.95 14.34
N VAL A 284 22.03 -12.23 13.25
CA VAL A 284 21.81 -10.79 13.27
C VAL A 284 20.59 -10.46 14.14
N THR A 285 19.46 -11.14 13.94
CA THR A 285 18.24 -10.95 14.76
C THR A 285 18.52 -11.22 16.24
N LEU A 286 19.20 -12.32 16.58
CA LEU A 286 19.55 -12.64 17.97
C LEU A 286 20.44 -11.56 18.61
N ILE A 287 21.44 -11.05 17.89
CA ILE A 287 22.27 -9.93 18.38
C ILE A 287 21.44 -8.66 18.54
N LYS A 288 20.51 -8.34 17.62
CA LYS A 288 19.63 -7.17 17.78
C LYS A 288 18.77 -7.28 19.04
N LEU A 289 18.27 -8.48 19.32
CA LEU A 289 17.39 -8.81 20.46
C LEU A 289 18.16 -9.11 21.78
N LYS A 290 19.46 -8.79 21.85
CA LYS A 290 20.34 -9.05 23.01
C LYS A 290 20.44 -10.53 23.41
N GLN A 291 20.14 -11.45 22.51
CA GLN A 291 20.26 -12.90 22.72
C GLN A 291 21.66 -13.42 22.34
N ASP A 292 22.70 -12.79 22.89
CA ASP A 292 24.10 -13.06 22.48
C ASP A 292 24.54 -14.50 22.80
N LYS A 293 24.02 -15.10 23.88
CA LYS A 293 24.29 -16.50 24.22
C LYS A 293 23.74 -17.45 23.14
N ALA A 294 22.50 -17.20 22.68
CA ALA A 294 21.89 -17.97 21.61
C ALA A 294 22.63 -17.76 20.28
N ALA A 295 23.02 -16.51 19.97
CA ALA A 295 23.81 -16.19 18.79
C ALA A 295 25.14 -16.97 18.76
N ILE A 296 25.90 -16.99 19.88
CA ILE A 296 27.14 -17.76 19.98
C ILE A 296 26.91 -19.26 19.81
N ASN A 297 25.85 -19.82 20.41
CA ASN A 297 25.54 -21.24 20.25
C ASN A 297 25.30 -21.59 18.77
N LEU A 298 24.47 -20.80 18.09
CA LEU A 298 24.19 -20.99 16.66
C LEU A 298 25.47 -20.84 15.82
N LEU A 299 26.27 -19.79 16.05
CA LEU A 299 27.51 -19.55 15.34
C LEU A 299 28.53 -20.69 15.50
N ASN A 300 28.67 -21.24 16.71
CA ASN A 300 29.58 -22.36 16.95
C ASN A 300 29.23 -23.61 16.15
N GLN A 301 27.94 -23.80 15.84
CA GLN A 301 27.48 -24.89 14.99
C GLN A 301 27.62 -24.54 13.49
N ALA A 302 27.20 -23.35 13.10
CA ALA A 302 27.19 -22.89 11.71
C ALA A 302 28.59 -22.76 11.11
N ILE A 303 29.55 -22.26 11.89
CA ILE A 303 30.95 -22.08 11.47
C ILE A 303 31.63 -23.41 11.15
N LYS A 304 31.35 -24.48 11.89
CA LYS A 304 31.93 -25.81 11.62
C LYS A 304 31.56 -26.32 10.22
N LYS A 305 30.40 -25.92 9.72
CA LYS A 305 29.91 -26.29 8.38
C LYS A 305 30.36 -25.28 7.31
N ASN A 306 30.76 -24.07 7.69
CA ASN A 306 31.04 -22.94 6.81
C ASN A 306 32.32 -22.19 7.24
N GLU A 307 33.44 -22.90 7.35
CA GLU A 307 34.65 -22.36 7.99
C GLU A 307 35.25 -21.12 7.30
N LYS A 308 34.99 -20.96 6.00
CA LYS A 308 35.44 -19.82 5.18
C LYS A 308 34.50 -18.62 5.23
N ASP A 309 33.40 -18.70 5.96
CA ASP A 309 32.45 -17.60 6.09
C ASP A 309 32.98 -16.54 7.07
N TRP A 310 33.49 -15.44 6.51
CA TRP A 310 34.06 -14.34 7.28
C TRP A 310 33.00 -13.58 8.09
N GLY A 311 31.75 -13.49 7.61
CA GLY A 311 30.69 -12.79 8.30
C GLY A 311 30.28 -13.51 9.58
N MET A 312 30.25 -14.83 9.59
CA MET A 312 29.97 -15.61 10.82
C MET A 312 31.06 -15.37 11.87
N ARG A 313 32.33 -15.26 11.45
CA ARG A 313 33.44 -14.92 12.37
C ARG A 313 33.34 -13.49 12.91
N LEU A 314 32.90 -12.54 12.08
CA LEU A 314 32.62 -11.18 12.52
C LEU A 314 31.54 -11.17 13.61
N TYR A 315 30.38 -11.80 13.34
CA TYR A 315 29.29 -11.84 14.31
C TYR A 315 29.65 -12.63 15.57
N GLN A 316 30.50 -13.65 15.49
CA GLN A 316 31.05 -14.36 16.65
C GLN A 316 31.89 -13.43 17.53
N GLY A 317 32.73 -12.60 16.92
CA GLY A 317 33.49 -11.57 17.62
C GLY A 317 32.60 -10.54 18.32
N ILE A 318 31.57 -10.05 17.62
CA ILE A 318 30.60 -9.08 18.13
C ILE A 318 29.77 -9.67 19.29
N ALA A 319 29.23 -10.87 19.15
CA ALA A 319 28.44 -11.50 20.20
C ALA A 319 29.31 -11.81 21.44
N HIS A 320 30.58 -12.19 21.27
CA HIS A 320 31.50 -12.32 22.40
C HIS A 320 31.80 -10.99 23.09
N TYR A 321 31.87 -9.88 22.34
CA TYR A 321 32.05 -8.55 22.91
C TYR A 321 30.87 -8.20 23.83
N TYR A 322 29.63 -8.38 23.37
CA TYR A 322 28.44 -8.12 24.19
C TYR A 322 28.28 -9.05 25.39
N LEU A 323 28.89 -10.25 25.36
CA LEU A 323 28.99 -11.14 26.52
C LEU A 323 30.12 -10.78 27.51
N GLY A 324 30.86 -9.69 27.27
CA GLY A 324 32.03 -9.31 28.07
C GLY A 324 33.26 -10.22 27.88
N LYS A 325 33.23 -11.13 26.89
CA LYS A 325 34.29 -12.11 26.64
C LYS A 325 35.37 -11.54 25.72
N LYS A 326 36.11 -10.53 26.20
CA LYS A 326 37.10 -9.74 25.42
C LYS A 326 38.14 -10.60 24.68
N SER A 327 38.69 -11.62 25.33
CA SER A 327 39.68 -12.53 24.71
C SER A 327 39.08 -13.33 23.55
N ALA A 328 37.89 -13.90 23.73
CA ALA A 328 37.19 -14.65 22.70
C ALA A 328 36.76 -13.75 21.52
N SER A 329 36.30 -12.52 21.82
CA SER A 329 35.98 -11.52 20.80
C SER A 329 37.20 -11.18 19.94
N THR A 330 38.33 -10.87 20.58
CA THR A 330 39.59 -10.56 19.89
C THR A 330 40.06 -11.73 19.02
N SER A 331 39.96 -12.96 19.53
CA SER A 331 40.33 -14.18 18.79
C SER A 331 39.48 -14.36 17.54
N ALA A 332 38.15 -14.25 17.65
CA ALA A 332 37.24 -14.38 16.52
C ALA A 332 37.44 -13.28 15.47
N LEU A 333 37.66 -12.02 15.88
CA LEU A 333 37.92 -10.91 14.95
C LEU A 333 39.29 -11.03 14.25
N LYS A 334 40.29 -11.63 14.90
CA LYS A 334 41.56 -11.99 14.26
C LYS A 334 41.36 -13.07 13.20
N GLN A 335 40.51 -14.07 13.46
CA GLN A 335 40.17 -15.09 12.47
C GLN A 335 39.40 -14.49 11.29
N CYS A 336 38.41 -13.63 11.56
CA CYS A 336 37.68 -12.88 10.53
C CYS A 336 38.65 -12.12 9.60
N ALA A 337 39.66 -11.43 10.15
CA ALA A 337 40.61 -10.64 9.38
C ALA A 337 41.46 -11.45 8.39
N LYS A 338 41.62 -12.77 8.63
CA LYS A 338 42.38 -13.66 7.73
C LYS A 338 41.59 -14.02 6.46
N ILE A 339 40.26 -13.96 6.51
CA ILE A 339 39.38 -14.49 5.46
C ILE A 339 38.40 -13.45 4.92
N CYS A 340 38.31 -12.25 5.50
CA CYS A 340 37.43 -11.20 5.02
C CYS A 340 37.94 -10.56 3.71
N PRO A 341 37.05 -10.11 2.81
CA PRO A 341 37.43 -9.42 1.58
C PRO A 341 38.21 -8.13 1.83
N GLU A 342 39.13 -7.78 0.93
CA GLU A 342 39.96 -6.56 1.05
C GLU A 342 39.13 -5.29 1.28
N GLY A 343 38.02 -5.12 0.54
CA GLY A 343 37.14 -3.97 0.67
C GLY A 343 36.48 -3.83 2.05
N PHE A 344 36.39 -4.92 2.83
CA PHE A 344 35.80 -4.88 4.17
C PHE A 344 36.82 -4.62 5.28
N LYS A 345 38.12 -4.82 5.02
CA LYS A 345 39.17 -4.66 6.05
C LYS A 345 39.16 -3.30 6.76
N PRO A 346 38.98 -2.14 6.07
CA PRO A 346 38.89 -0.85 6.76
C PRO A 346 37.75 -0.81 7.78
N ARG A 347 36.57 -1.34 7.42
CA ARG A 347 35.42 -1.42 8.33
C ARG A 347 35.68 -2.37 9.50
N LEU A 348 36.31 -3.52 9.25
CA LEU A 348 36.68 -4.46 10.31
C LEU A 348 37.64 -3.84 11.33
N GLU A 349 38.64 -3.06 10.90
CA GLU A 349 39.55 -2.37 11.81
C GLU A 349 38.83 -1.30 12.64
N MET A 350 37.90 -0.55 12.04
CA MET A 350 37.05 0.37 12.81
C MET A 350 36.24 -0.36 13.89
N ILE A 351 35.62 -1.50 13.54
CA ILE A 351 34.85 -2.31 14.49
C ILE A 351 35.75 -2.79 15.65
N LYS A 352 36.96 -3.28 15.35
CA LYS A 352 37.93 -3.70 16.37
C LYS A 352 38.31 -2.54 17.30
N GLN A 353 38.59 -1.37 16.75
CA GLN A 353 38.94 -0.18 17.54
C GLN A 353 37.79 0.24 18.45
N GLN A 354 36.56 0.26 17.93
CA GLN A 354 35.35 0.57 18.72
C GLN A 354 35.15 -0.45 19.85
N ILE A 355 35.34 -1.74 19.57
CA ILE A 355 35.26 -2.80 20.59
C ILE A 355 36.34 -2.64 21.67
N ILE A 356 37.57 -2.27 21.31
CA ILE A 356 38.66 -2.04 22.27
C ILE A 356 38.34 -0.86 23.20
N LYS A 357 37.73 0.20 22.66
CA LYS A 357 37.32 1.39 23.41
C LYS A 357 35.99 1.21 24.16
N ASP A 358 35.32 0.08 23.99
CA ASP A 358 33.97 -0.19 24.52
C ASP A 358 32.88 0.76 23.96
N GLU A 359 33.06 1.20 22.72
CA GLU A 359 32.21 2.16 22.02
C GLU A 359 31.38 1.52 20.89
N TYR A 360 31.47 0.20 20.70
CA TYR A 360 30.83 -0.45 19.55
C TYR A 360 29.32 -0.60 19.74
N GLN A 361 28.56 0.02 18.82
CA GLN A 361 27.11 -0.09 18.74
C GLN A 361 26.70 -0.89 17.50
N PHE A 362 26.01 -1.99 17.73
CA PHE A 362 25.46 -2.81 16.65
C PHE A 362 24.20 -2.14 16.10
N PRO A 363 24.08 -1.98 14.77
CA PRO A 363 22.92 -1.32 14.17
C PRO A 363 21.60 -1.97 14.58
N GLN A 364 20.63 -1.15 14.99
CA GLN A 364 19.29 -1.58 15.39
C GLN A 364 19.27 -2.58 16.56
N ARG A 365 20.37 -2.70 17.32
CA ARG A 365 20.34 -3.43 18.57
C ARG A 365 19.48 -2.69 19.58
N LYS A 366 18.58 -3.41 20.25
CA LYS A 366 17.72 -2.89 21.30
C LYS A 366 18.56 -2.10 22.31
N SER A 367 18.08 -0.92 22.72
CA SER A 367 18.72 -0.08 23.75
C SER A 367 18.77 -0.77 25.10
#